data_AF-A0A839EXY5-F1
#
_entry.id   AF-A0A839EXY5-F1
#
_cell.length_a   1.000
_cell.length_b   1.000
_cell.length_c   1.000
_cell.angle_alpha   90.00
_cell.angle_beta   90.00
_cell.angle_gamma   90.00
#
_symmetry.space_group_name_H-M   'P 1'
#
loop_
_entity.id
_entity.type
_entity.pdbx_description
1 polymer ?
#
loop_
_entity_poly.entity_id
_entity_poly.type
_entity_poly.pdbx_seq_one_letter_code
_entity_poly.pdbx_strand_id
1 'polypeptide(L)'
;MATVKRERGNIFEVPINDELHGYAITLAHPLYGFYDLGTKDDLTCAEIVSRPIAFKIFVMDNAPKKGNWKKIGWIDPGAEIDNHVVFFRQDLHTGKLTGYDKGKEWPISYEEALKLETAAVWSANHIADRLRDHFAGQPNKWVESMKPKPTMN
;
A
#
# COMPACT_ATOMS: atom_id res chain seq x y z
N MET A 1 11.61 -21.65 12.67
CA MET A 1 11.40 -20.69 11.56
C MET A 1 11.30 -19.30 12.15
N ALA A 2 12.20 -18.38 11.80
CA ALA A 2 12.24 -17.04 12.38
C ALA A 2 11.04 -16.21 11.89
N THR A 3 10.19 -15.77 12.82
CA THR A 3 9.12 -14.82 12.55
C THR A 3 9.76 -13.46 12.29
N VAL A 4 9.67 -12.95 11.07
CA VAL A 4 10.10 -11.57 10.78
C VAL A 4 9.21 -10.63 11.59
N LYS A 5 9.76 -10.05 12.66
CA LYS A 5 9.07 -9.05 13.47
C LYS A 5 8.85 -7.82 12.59
N ARG A 6 7.58 -7.50 12.31
CA ARG A 6 7.18 -6.35 11.48
C ARG A 6 7.21 -5.09 12.32
N GLU A 7 8.42 -4.64 12.53
CA GLU A 7 8.71 -3.39 13.20
C GLU A 7 8.52 -2.24 12.22
N ARG A 8 7.88 -1.16 12.70
CA ARG A 8 7.77 0.10 11.97
C ARG A 8 9.16 0.57 11.54
N GLY A 9 9.29 1.00 10.29
CA GLY A 9 10.57 1.40 9.70
C GLY A 9 11.33 0.27 9.00
N ASN A 10 10.89 -0.99 9.08
CA ASN A 10 11.49 -2.06 8.29
C ASN A 10 11.30 -1.81 6.79
N ILE A 11 12.40 -1.93 6.04
CA ILE A 11 12.41 -1.88 4.58
C ILE A 11 12.41 -3.31 4.04
N PHE A 12 11.50 -3.57 3.11
CA PHE A 12 11.34 -4.83 2.40
C PHE A 12 11.54 -4.64 0.91
N GLU A 13 12.25 -5.57 0.30
CA GLU A 13 12.23 -5.82 -1.14
C GLU A 13 11.00 -6.68 -1.45
N VAL A 14 10.23 -6.23 -2.44
CA VAL A 14 8.95 -6.80 -2.85
C VAL A 14 9.12 -7.36 -4.26
N PRO A 15 9.17 -8.69 -4.44
CA PRO A 15 9.26 -9.28 -5.76
C PRO A 15 8.05 -8.90 -6.63
N ILE A 16 8.30 -8.46 -7.85
CA ILE A 16 7.26 -8.13 -8.84
C ILE A 16 7.21 -9.19 -9.92
N ASN A 17 8.38 -9.58 -10.43
CA ASN A 17 8.59 -10.71 -11.33
C ASN A 17 10.04 -11.22 -11.17
N ASP A 18 10.49 -12.11 -12.07
CA ASP A 18 11.82 -12.73 -11.99
C ASP A 18 12.99 -11.74 -12.16
N GLU A 19 12.73 -10.55 -12.71
CA GLU A 19 13.76 -9.55 -13.00
C GLU A 19 13.61 -8.27 -12.19
N LEU A 20 12.40 -7.93 -11.76
CA LEU A 20 12.06 -6.65 -11.16
C LEU A 20 11.55 -6.84 -9.73
N HIS A 21 12.03 -5.99 -8.84
CA HIS A 21 11.49 -5.80 -7.51
C HIS A 21 11.19 -4.33 -7.23
N GLY A 22 10.28 -4.11 -6.28
CA GLY A 22 10.02 -2.82 -5.68
C GLY A 22 10.42 -2.82 -4.21
N TYR A 23 10.16 -1.69 -3.53
CA TYR A 23 10.47 -1.56 -2.11
C TYR A 23 9.27 -1.08 -1.30
N ALA A 24 9.14 -1.61 -0.10
CA ALA A 24 8.11 -1.22 0.86
C ALA A 24 8.73 -0.85 2.22
N ILE A 25 8.08 0.07 2.92
CA ILE A 25 8.37 0.40 4.32
C ILE A 25 7.18 0.03 5.19
N THR A 26 7.47 -0.59 6.34
CA THR A 26 6.44 -0.87 7.36
C THR A 26 6.09 0.41 8.08
N LEU A 27 4.82 0.78 8.06
CA LEU A 27 4.27 1.96 8.75
C LEU A 27 3.50 1.50 10.01
N ALA A 28 2.62 2.34 10.54
CA ALA A 28 1.71 1.93 11.61
C ALA A 28 0.85 0.73 11.17
N HIS A 29 1.07 -0.45 11.78
CA HIS A 29 0.42 -1.69 11.39
C HIS A 29 -1.12 -1.54 11.27
N PRO A 30 -1.77 -2.07 10.21
CA PRO A 30 -1.24 -2.91 9.12
C PRO A 30 -0.77 -2.13 7.88
N LEU A 31 -0.49 -0.84 8.02
CA LEU A 31 -0.12 0.04 6.92
C LEU A 31 1.30 -0.20 6.42
N TYR A 32 1.48 -0.13 5.11
CA TYR A 32 2.77 -0.08 4.44
C TYR A 32 2.78 1.05 3.42
N GLY A 33 3.94 1.68 3.25
CA GLY A 33 4.22 2.57 2.12
C GLY A 33 5.04 1.84 1.07
N PHE A 34 4.74 2.08 -0.20
CA PHE A 34 5.47 1.51 -1.33
C PHE A 34 6.19 2.62 -2.07
N TYR A 35 7.49 2.47 -2.28
CA TYR A 35 8.30 3.47 -2.99
C TYR A 35 8.04 3.41 -4.49
N ASP A 36 8.06 4.57 -5.13
CA ASP A 36 8.02 4.73 -6.58
C ASP A 36 9.39 4.37 -7.19
N LEU A 37 9.75 3.09 -7.06
CA LEU A 37 11.05 2.56 -7.42
C LEU A 37 10.94 1.08 -7.78
N GLY A 38 10.98 0.78 -9.07
CA GLY A 38 11.16 -0.56 -9.61
C GLY A 38 12.57 -0.69 -10.18
N THR A 39 13.31 -1.72 -9.76
CA THR A 39 14.68 -1.94 -10.23
C THR A 39 15.03 -3.43 -10.27
N LYS A 40 16.12 -3.76 -10.96
CA LYS A 40 16.76 -5.09 -10.93
C LYS A 40 17.97 -5.11 -9.99
N ASP A 41 18.45 -3.92 -9.61
CA ASP A 41 19.65 -3.74 -8.80
C ASP A 41 19.32 -3.77 -7.31
N ASP A 42 20.26 -4.27 -6.51
CA ASP A 42 20.20 -4.18 -5.05
C ASP A 42 20.54 -2.75 -4.61
N LEU A 43 19.58 -2.07 -3.98
CA LEU A 43 19.77 -0.71 -3.45
C LEU A 43 19.91 -0.68 -1.93
N THR A 44 20.68 0.30 -1.45
CA THR A 44 20.78 0.59 -0.02
C THR A 44 19.52 1.26 0.52
N CYS A 45 19.31 1.20 1.84
CA CYS A 45 18.19 1.90 2.48
C CYS A 45 18.19 3.41 2.18
N ALA A 46 19.37 4.05 2.09
CA ALA A 46 19.50 5.47 1.78
C ALA A 46 18.99 5.81 0.36
N GLU A 47 19.33 4.96 -0.62
CA GLU A 47 18.87 5.13 -2.01
C GLU A 47 17.36 4.91 -2.12
N ILE A 48 16.82 3.93 -1.39
CA ILE A 48 15.38 3.60 -1.39
C ILE A 48 14.58 4.77 -0.81
N VAL A 49 14.95 5.27 0.37
CA VAL A 49 14.17 6.30 1.10
C VAL A 49 14.26 7.68 0.45
N SER A 50 15.21 7.88 -0.47
CA SER A 50 15.31 9.09 -1.29
C SER A 50 14.21 9.18 -2.37
N ARG A 51 13.49 8.08 -2.62
CA ARG A 51 12.42 8.01 -3.60
C ARG A 51 11.07 8.36 -2.97
N PRO A 52 10.13 8.93 -3.74
CA PRO A 52 8.79 9.21 -3.22
C PRO A 52 8.04 7.91 -2.93
N ILE A 53 7.06 7.97 -2.03
CA ILE A 53 6.11 6.87 -1.82
C ILE A 53 5.01 7.00 -2.88
N ALA A 54 4.86 5.98 -3.71
CA ALA A 54 3.83 5.89 -4.74
C ALA A 54 2.43 5.76 -4.11
N PHE A 55 2.29 4.91 -3.10
CA PHE A 55 1.01 4.69 -2.40
C PHE A 55 1.21 4.07 -1.02
N LYS A 56 0.17 4.18 -0.17
CA LYS A 56 0.10 3.56 1.16
C LYS A 56 -1.18 2.74 1.27
N ILE A 57 -1.06 1.49 1.72
CA ILE A 57 -2.19 0.55 1.77
C ILE A 57 -2.09 -0.39 2.97
N PHE A 58 -3.21 -0.98 3.37
CA PHE A 58 -3.20 -2.08 4.32
C PHE A 58 -2.73 -3.35 3.65
N VAL A 59 -1.75 -4.01 4.26
CA VAL A 59 -1.17 -5.24 3.75
C VAL A 59 -1.57 -6.38 4.67
N MET A 60 -2.01 -7.49 4.08
CA MET A 60 -2.36 -8.68 4.83
C MET A 60 -1.18 -9.11 5.70
N ASP A 61 -1.47 -9.64 6.89
CA ASP A 61 -0.55 -10.55 7.55
C ASP A 61 -0.19 -11.67 6.59
N ASN A 62 0.80 -12.53 6.77
CA ASN A 62 1.22 -13.45 5.69
C ASN A 62 1.72 -12.83 4.36
N ALA A 63 1.35 -11.62 3.89
CA ALA A 63 1.76 -11.15 2.56
C ALA A 63 3.29 -11.03 2.42
N PRO A 64 4.05 -10.44 3.36
CA PRO A 64 5.51 -10.50 3.33
C PRO A 64 6.08 -11.92 3.29
N LYS A 65 5.42 -12.88 3.95
CA LYS A 65 5.88 -14.29 4.00
C LYS A 65 5.54 -15.04 2.72
N LYS A 66 4.31 -14.91 2.22
CA LYS A 66 3.81 -15.60 1.01
C LYS A 66 4.36 -14.98 -0.27
N GLY A 67 4.63 -13.68 -0.26
CA GLY A 67 5.24 -12.94 -1.35
C GLY A 67 6.75 -13.01 -1.37
N ASN A 68 7.38 -13.79 -0.49
CA ASN A 68 8.84 -13.91 -0.39
C ASN A 68 9.57 -12.56 -0.22
N TRP A 69 9.01 -11.64 0.58
CA TRP A 69 9.63 -10.34 0.78
C TRP A 69 10.91 -10.48 1.62
N LYS A 70 11.97 -9.86 1.14
CA LYS A 70 13.28 -9.88 1.79
C LYS A 70 13.46 -8.60 2.60
N LYS A 71 13.76 -8.72 3.90
CA LYS A 71 14.07 -7.55 4.74
C LYS A 71 15.45 -7.03 4.36
N ILE A 72 15.52 -5.80 3.90
CA ILE A 72 16.78 -5.13 3.47
C ILE A 72 17.41 -4.35 4.62
N GLY A 73 16.58 -3.79 5.50
CA GLY A 73 17.08 -3.02 6.63
C GLY A 73 15.97 -2.41 7.45
N TRP A 74 16.36 -1.40 8.23
CA TRP A 74 15.48 -0.61 9.06
C TRP A 74 15.95 0.84 9.05
N ILE A 75 15.00 1.76 9.04
CA ILE A 75 15.24 3.19 9.23
C ILE A 75 14.24 3.73 10.25
N ASP A 76 14.54 4.88 10.87
CA ASP A 76 13.52 5.66 11.57
C ASP A 76 12.75 6.47 10.52
N PRO A 77 11.45 6.17 10.27
CA PRO A 77 10.71 6.85 9.23
C PRO A 77 10.18 8.23 9.68
N GLY A 78 10.42 8.64 10.94
CA GLY A 78 9.89 9.87 11.51
C GLY A 78 8.38 9.82 11.76
N ALA A 79 7.82 10.73 12.54
CA ALA A 79 6.39 10.67 12.93
C ALA A 79 5.42 10.95 11.75
N GLU A 80 5.82 11.78 10.80
CA GLU A 80 4.94 12.32 9.76
C GLU A 80 4.61 11.33 8.64
N ILE A 81 5.42 10.28 8.46
CA ILE A 81 5.20 9.32 7.36
C ILE A 81 3.88 8.56 7.49
N ASP A 82 3.31 8.48 8.69
CA ASP A 82 2.05 7.80 9.00
C ASP A 82 0.86 8.77 9.08
N ASN A 83 1.11 10.07 8.98
CA ASN A 83 0.08 11.07 9.17
C ASN A 83 -0.75 11.25 7.87
N HIS A 84 -2.03 11.57 8.07
CA HIS A 84 -3.00 11.89 7.01
C HIS A 84 -3.27 10.79 5.98
N VAL A 85 -3.18 9.51 6.39
CA VAL A 85 -3.59 8.41 5.52
C VAL A 85 -5.07 8.14 5.70
N VAL A 86 -5.88 8.89 4.95
CA VAL A 86 -7.34 8.74 4.92
C VAL A 86 -7.71 7.73 3.83
N PHE A 87 -8.55 6.77 4.19
CA PHE A 87 -9.15 5.82 3.27
C PHE A 87 -10.64 6.10 3.12
N PHE A 88 -11.28 5.54 2.09
CA PHE A 88 -12.73 5.48 2.01
C PHE A 88 -13.26 4.05 2.10
N ARG A 89 -14.51 3.94 2.50
CA ARG A 89 -15.32 2.72 2.49
C ARG A 89 -16.61 3.01 1.76
N GLN A 90 -17.11 2.02 1.03
CA GLN A 90 -18.43 2.06 0.44
C GLN A 90 -19.24 0.85 0.90
N ASP A 91 -20.43 1.11 1.44
CA ASP A 91 -21.41 0.07 1.66
C ASP A 91 -22.02 -0.32 0.30
N LEU A 92 -21.86 -1.58 -0.09
CA LEU A 92 -22.31 -2.06 -1.41
C LEU A 92 -23.84 -2.23 -1.50
N HIS A 93 -24.56 -2.26 -0.37
CA HIS A 93 -26.01 -2.36 -0.33
C HIS A 93 -26.67 -0.98 -0.33
N THR A 94 -26.15 -0.05 0.48
CA THR A 94 -26.72 1.30 0.63
C THR A 94 -26.04 2.37 -0.23
N GLY A 95 -24.86 2.07 -0.76
CA GLY A 95 -24.01 3.01 -1.50
C GLY A 95 -23.35 4.09 -0.62
N LYS A 96 -23.56 4.05 0.71
CA LYS A 96 -23.03 5.04 1.64
C LYS A 96 -21.51 5.07 1.62
N LEU A 97 -20.95 6.27 1.51
CA LEU A 97 -19.51 6.53 1.55
C LEU A 97 -19.08 7.05 2.91
N THR A 98 -17.98 6.49 3.41
CA THR A 98 -17.41 6.81 4.72
C THR A 98 -15.90 6.99 4.59
N GLY A 99 -15.37 8.11 5.08
CA GLY A 99 -13.94 8.32 5.29
C GLY A 99 -13.48 7.56 6.53
N TYR A 100 -12.25 7.04 6.50
CA TYR A 100 -11.65 6.25 7.56
C TYR A 100 -10.21 6.71 7.82
N ASP A 101 -9.90 7.04 9.07
CA ASP A 101 -8.53 7.27 9.55
C ASP A 101 -8.39 6.79 10.99
N LYS A 102 -7.43 5.88 11.26
CA LYS A 102 -7.07 5.40 12.61
C LYS A 102 -8.28 5.05 13.49
N GLY A 103 -9.27 4.35 12.91
CA GLY A 103 -10.47 3.91 13.62
C GLY A 103 -11.58 4.97 13.77
N LYS A 104 -11.38 6.19 13.26
CA LYS A 104 -12.42 7.21 13.15
C LYS A 104 -13.09 7.11 11.78
N GLU A 105 -14.39 7.31 11.77
CA GLU A 105 -15.21 7.26 10.57
C GLU A 105 -16.13 8.48 10.48
N TRP A 106 -16.31 9.01 9.27
CA TRP A 106 -17.21 10.13 8.99
C TRP A 106 -17.81 10.02 7.59
N PRO A 107 -19.02 10.55 7.34
CA PRO A 107 -19.58 10.60 6.00
C PRO A 107 -18.71 11.45 5.07
N ILE A 108 -18.54 11.03 3.82
CA ILE A 108 -17.83 11.78 2.77
C ILE A 108 -18.66 11.81 1.49
N SER A 109 -18.36 12.77 0.62
CA SER A 109 -18.90 12.86 -0.73
C SER A 109 -18.23 11.88 -1.70
N TYR A 110 -18.87 11.68 -2.85
CA TYR A 110 -18.31 10.91 -3.95
C TYR A 110 -17.00 11.53 -4.49
N GLU A 111 -16.95 12.85 -4.60
CA GLU A 111 -15.77 13.59 -5.08
C GLU A 111 -14.58 13.49 -4.13
N GLU A 112 -14.83 13.42 -2.82
CA GLU A 112 -13.80 13.14 -1.82
C GLU A 112 -13.33 11.69 -1.94
N ALA A 113 -14.25 10.73 -2.05
CA ALA A 113 -13.91 9.31 -2.17
C ALA A 113 -13.03 9.01 -3.40
N LEU A 114 -13.23 9.72 -4.53
CA LEU A 114 -12.40 9.57 -5.73
C LEU A 114 -10.92 9.90 -5.53
N LYS A 115 -10.59 10.66 -4.48
CA LYS A 115 -9.21 11.09 -4.16
C LYS A 115 -8.55 10.22 -3.09
N LEU A 116 -9.28 9.25 -2.55
CA LEU A 116 -8.85 8.44 -1.42
C LEU A 116 -8.61 6.99 -1.85
N GLU A 117 -7.72 6.32 -1.12
CA GLU A 117 -7.55 4.86 -1.25
C GLU A 117 -8.73 4.13 -0.60
N THR A 118 -9.14 3.01 -1.15
CA THR A 118 -10.15 2.15 -0.51
C THR A 118 -9.54 1.49 0.72
N ALA A 119 -10.28 1.42 1.83
CA ALA A 119 -9.88 0.72 3.05
C ALA A 119 -9.99 -0.81 2.84
N ALA A 120 -9.10 -1.35 2.02
CA ALA A 120 -9.00 -2.76 1.67
C ALA A 120 -7.65 -3.34 2.11
N VAL A 121 -7.65 -4.61 2.49
CA VAL A 121 -6.42 -5.34 2.86
C VAL A 121 -5.90 -6.10 1.65
N TRP A 122 -4.67 -5.82 1.25
CA TRP A 122 -4.07 -6.33 0.03
C TRP A 122 -3.24 -7.61 0.27
N SER A 123 -3.34 -8.56 -0.65
CA SER A 123 -2.51 -9.78 -0.68
C SER A 123 -1.20 -9.53 -1.45
N ALA A 124 -0.20 -10.38 -1.24
CA ALA A 124 1.10 -10.27 -1.93
C ALA A 124 0.96 -10.21 -3.46
N ASN A 125 0.10 -11.05 -4.06
CA ASN A 125 -0.07 -11.09 -5.52
C ASN A 125 -0.72 -9.81 -6.05
N HIS A 126 -1.70 -9.25 -5.33
CA HIS A 126 -2.34 -8.00 -5.75
C HIS A 126 -1.36 -6.81 -5.65
N ILE A 127 -0.46 -6.84 -4.67
CA ILE A 127 0.59 -5.82 -4.50
C ILE A 127 1.61 -5.90 -5.65
N ALA A 128 2.08 -7.11 -6.00
CA ALA A 128 2.99 -7.31 -7.12
C ALA A 128 2.36 -6.85 -8.45
N ASP A 129 1.09 -7.20 -8.71
CA ASP A 129 0.33 -6.71 -9.86
C ASP A 129 0.28 -5.17 -9.87
N ARG A 130 -0.03 -4.53 -8.74
CA ARG A 130 -0.14 -3.07 -8.64
C ARG A 130 1.19 -2.37 -8.89
N LEU A 131 2.29 -2.88 -8.34
CA LEU A 131 3.63 -2.34 -8.59
C LEU A 131 4.04 -2.49 -10.05
N ARG A 132 3.81 -3.67 -10.65
CA ARG A 132 4.08 -3.91 -12.08
C ARG A 132 3.35 -2.89 -12.95
N ASP A 133 2.04 -2.76 -12.75
CA ASP A 133 1.20 -1.90 -13.58
C ASP A 133 1.55 -0.42 -13.36
N HIS A 134 1.84 -0.02 -12.12
CA HIS A 134 2.33 1.32 -11.77
C HIS A 134 3.62 1.68 -12.52
N PHE A 135 4.64 0.82 -12.49
CA PHE A 135 5.90 1.07 -13.20
C PHE A 135 5.77 0.99 -14.73
N ALA A 136 4.76 0.29 -15.24
CA ALA A 136 4.42 0.26 -16.66
C ALA A 136 3.51 1.42 -17.10
N GLY A 137 3.09 2.31 -16.18
CA GLY A 137 2.14 3.39 -16.46
C GLY A 137 0.75 2.88 -16.87
N GLN A 138 0.38 1.67 -16.46
CA GLN A 138 -0.88 1.02 -16.81
C GLN A 138 -1.89 1.08 -15.65
N PRO A 139 -3.20 1.18 -15.95
CA PRO A 139 -4.23 1.02 -14.92
C PRO A 139 -4.16 -0.36 -14.28
N ASN A 140 -4.24 -0.42 -12.94
CA ASN A 140 -4.28 -1.68 -12.21
C ASN A 140 -5.71 -2.15 -12.00
N LYS A 141 -6.05 -3.37 -12.45
CA LYS A 141 -7.41 -3.91 -12.36
C LYS A 141 -8.00 -3.92 -10.94
N TRP A 142 -7.18 -4.18 -9.91
CA TRP A 142 -7.63 -4.25 -8.53
C TRP A 142 -8.01 -2.85 -8.04
N VAL A 143 -7.14 -1.85 -8.27
CA VAL A 143 -7.43 -0.43 -7.98
C VAL A 143 -8.72 0.00 -8.68
N GLU A 144 -8.85 -0.28 -9.98
CA GLU A 144 -10.04 0.08 -10.75
C GLU A 144 -11.31 -0.55 -10.18
N SER A 145 -11.28 -1.84 -9.83
CA SER A 145 -12.41 -2.55 -9.24
C SER A 145 -12.85 -2.00 -7.87
N MET A 146 -11.97 -1.30 -7.18
CA MET A 146 -12.18 -0.79 -5.83
C MET A 146 -12.57 0.68 -5.80
N LYS A 147 -12.62 1.37 -6.96
CA LYS A 147 -13.08 2.76 -7.05
C LYS A 147 -14.50 2.91 -6.52
N PRO A 148 -14.83 4.08 -5.93
CA PRO A 148 -16.18 4.33 -5.44
C PRO A 148 -17.15 4.26 -6.62
N LYS A 149 -18.23 3.50 -6.43
CA LYS A 149 -19.31 3.38 -7.41
C LYS A 149 -20.30 4.52 -7.20
N PRO A 150 -20.83 5.13 -8.27
CA PRO A 150 -21.92 6.08 -8.12
C PRO A 150 -23.11 5.38 -7.45
N THR A 151 -23.73 6.03 -6.48
CA THR A 151 -25.01 5.61 -5.93
C THR A 151 -26.02 5.64 -7.07
N MET A 152 -26.54 4.47 -7.46
CA MET A 152 -27.72 4.42 -8.32
C MET A 152 -28.91 4.85 -7.45
N ASN A 153 -29.41 6.06 -7.67
CA ASN A 153 -30.68 6.52 -7.12
C ASN A 153 -31.85 5.76 -7.75
#